data_AF-A0A0C2NJ88-F1
#
_entry.id   AF-A0A0C2NJ88-F1
#
_cell.length_a   1.000
_cell.length_b   1.000
_cell.length_c   1.000
_cell.angle_alpha   90.00
_cell.angle_beta   90.00
_cell.angle_gamma   90.00
#
_symmetry.space_group_name_H-M   'P 1'
#
loop_
_entity.id
_entity.type
_entity.pdbx_description
1 polymer ?
#
loop_
_entity_poly.entity_id
_entity_poly.type
_entity_poly.pdbx_seq_one_letter_code
_entity_poly.pdbx_strand_id
1 'polypeptide(L)'
;MFIIDINKSEYHGALISVSYVWVVIINGPRNTFQINTIDKLVLIATIFAIDLSLNLLNVFYGVGPLKENKNTKQMLYIIYLTLVAFPIIDHSAYPWLRSVLIKLHHSVQKYINTEFLRYFSFNNQFLFAQYFLKSQAILKIRISKKDAKKLDWFFGTLATQQPLSNIYLLIGIHSAYLATHLNLDIAEPCKMSTWPLLVFFTDIKNILKDLITALSDETYITKLETEQKLFMYEDLKSQYLSIINEDLIQNVFSECEYQLRSHFDNLSPEIFENNCYNIYKNLMARTIHSLNESNYLDKNRAGSFMKVYHVNTGKFSQIPVDHATSVVTDDFKVMSTTLIQANANSPLRINALLKWFILIYEIKFIFGDIKSKFDNLNFI
;
A
#
# COMPACT_ATOMS: atom_id res chain seq x y z
N MET A 1 -16.97 16.71 -23.52
CA MET A 1 -18.43 16.67 -23.72
C MET A 1 -18.97 15.24 -23.74
N PHE A 2 -18.44 14.30 -24.56
CA PHE A 2 -18.92 12.89 -24.62
C PHE A 2 -18.96 12.13 -23.29
N ILE A 3 -18.07 12.44 -22.35
CA ILE A 3 -17.98 11.74 -21.05
C ILE A 3 -19.07 12.19 -20.05
N ILE A 4 -19.67 13.38 -20.25
CA ILE A 4 -20.61 13.95 -19.27
C ILE A 4 -21.99 13.28 -19.36
N ASP A 5 -22.38 12.75 -20.53
CA ASP A 5 -23.65 12.03 -20.71
C ASP A 5 -23.62 10.55 -20.27
N ILE A 6 -22.49 10.07 -19.76
CA ILE A 6 -22.22 8.66 -19.38
C ILE A 6 -23.15 8.11 -18.28
N ASN A 7 -23.70 8.97 -17.44
CA ASN A 7 -24.57 8.51 -16.34
C ASN A 7 -25.95 8.04 -16.79
N LYS A 8 -26.34 8.27 -18.05
CA LYS A 8 -27.57 7.70 -18.60
C LYS A 8 -27.29 6.25 -19.03
N SER A 9 -28.06 5.30 -18.48
CA SER A 9 -27.94 3.85 -18.73
C SER A 9 -27.93 3.48 -20.22
N GLU A 10 -28.52 4.34 -21.06
CA GLU A 10 -28.62 4.19 -22.51
C GLU A 10 -27.27 4.20 -23.25
N TYR A 11 -26.20 4.76 -22.66
CA TYR A 11 -24.89 4.87 -23.32
C TYR A 11 -23.91 3.75 -22.96
N HIS A 12 -24.34 2.73 -22.22
CA HIS A 12 -23.40 1.71 -21.75
C HIS A 12 -22.68 1.01 -22.92
N GLY A 13 -23.40 0.63 -23.97
CA GLY A 13 -22.81 -0.02 -25.16
C GLY A 13 -21.87 0.88 -25.97
N ALA A 14 -22.17 2.19 -26.06
CA ALA A 14 -21.30 3.15 -26.70
C ALA A 14 -19.96 3.27 -25.95
N LEU A 15 -19.98 3.20 -24.62
CA LEU A 15 -18.76 3.28 -23.81
C LEU A 15 -17.85 2.08 -23.95
N ILE A 16 -18.42 0.88 -24.11
CA ILE A 16 -17.63 -0.32 -24.42
C ILE A 16 -16.88 -0.14 -25.74
N SER A 17 -17.59 0.37 -26.75
CA SER A 17 -17.02 0.59 -28.08
C SER A 17 -15.94 1.66 -28.04
N VAL A 18 -16.21 2.76 -27.33
CA VAL A 18 -15.26 3.86 -27.14
C VAL A 18 -14.03 3.38 -26.35
N SER A 19 -14.20 2.59 -25.29
CA SER A 19 -13.07 2.10 -24.50
C SER A 19 -12.14 1.22 -25.33
N TYR A 20 -12.71 0.34 -26.14
CA TYR A 20 -11.95 -0.50 -27.06
C TYR A 20 -11.16 0.33 -28.07
N VAL A 21 -11.79 1.32 -28.71
CA VAL A 21 -11.11 2.21 -29.68
C VAL A 21 -9.95 2.97 -29.02
N TRP A 22 -10.16 3.53 -27.82
CA TRP A 22 -9.09 4.23 -27.10
C TRP A 22 -7.96 3.31 -26.66
N VAL A 23 -8.25 2.09 -26.21
CA VAL A 23 -7.21 1.09 -25.90
C VAL A 23 -6.37 0.79 -27.15
N VAL A 24 -7.00 0.65 -28.33
CA VAL A 24 -6.28 0.43 -29.59
C VAL A 24 -5.42 1.64 -29.97
N ILE A 25 -5.97 2.86 -29.88
CA ILE A 25 -5.24 4.10 -30.18
C ILE A 25 -4.04 4.26 -29.24
N ILE A 26 -4.25 4.08 -27.93
CA ILE A 26 -3.21 4.32 -26.92
C ILE A 26 -2.05 3.32 -27.05
N ASN A 27 -2.36 2.07 -27.38
CA ASN A 27 -1.35 1.02 -27.55
C ASN A 27 -0.74 0.97 -28.95
N GLY A 28 -1.12 1.90 -29.84
CA GLY A 28 -0.58 1.98 -31.19
C GLY A 28 0.92 2.34 -31.18
N PRO A 29 1.76 1.72 -32.04
CA PRO A 29 3.22 1.93 -32.02
C PRO A 29 3.66 3.36 -32.39
N ARG A 30 2.76 4.15 -33.01
CA ARG A 30 2.99 5.56 -33.38
C ARG A 30 2.33 6.55 -32.43
N ASN A 31 1.76 6.06 -31.33
CA ASN A 31 1.06 6.92 -30.40
C ASN A 31 2.05 7.79 -29.62
N THR A 32 1.91 9.11 -29.75
CA THR A 32 2.67 10.10 -28.99
C THR A 32 1.87 10.71 -27.84
N PHE A 33 0.67 10.17 -27.57
CA PHE A 33 -0.18 10.64 -26.49
C PHE A 33 0.54 10.47 -25.14
N GLN A 34 0.57 11.55 -24.37
CA GLN A 34 1.09 11.55 -23.00
C GLN A 34 0.02 12.02 -22.02
N ILE A 35 -0.05 11.34 -20.88
CA ILE A 35 -0.85 11.71 -19.72
C ILE A 35 -0.01 12.69 -18.90
N ASN A 36 -0.24 13.98 -19.11
CA ASN A 36 0.51 15.07 -18.48
C ASN A 36 -0.35 16.04 -17.66
N THR A 37 -1.63 15.73 -17.47
CA THR A 37 -2.54 16.50 -16.61
C THR A 37 -3.42 15.54 -15.81
N ILE A 38 -3.96 16.00 -14.68
CA ILE A 38 -4.93 15.25 -13.87
C ILE A 38 -6.18 14.91 -14.71
N ASP A 39 -6.67 15.85 -15.51
CA ASP A 39 -7.83 15.64 -16.38
C ASP A 39 -7.63 14.47 -17.35
N LYS A 40 -6.44 14.40 -17.98
CA LYS A 40 -6.08 13.27 -18.86
C LYS A 40 -5.94 11.98 -18.08
N LEU A 41 -5.33 12.02 -16.89
CA LEU A 41 -5.19 10.85 -16.02
C LEU A 41 -6.56 10.27 -15.66
N VAL A 42 -7.48 11.11 -15.19
CA VAL A 42 -8.85 10.76 -14.85
C VAL A 42 -9.57 10.18 -16.08
N LEU A 43 -9.52 10.85 -17.23
CA LEU A 43 -10.17 10.41 -18.45
C LEU A 43 -9.69 9.02 -18.90
N ILE A 44 -8.37 8.83 -18.99
CA ILE A 44 -7.79 7.57 -19.46
C ILE A 44 -8.01 6.43 -18.46
N ALA A 45 -7.83 6.69 -17.17
CA ALA A 45 -8.09 5.69 -16.13
C ALA A 45 -9.55 5.20 -16.14
N THR A 46 -10.47 6.07 -16.48
CA THR A 46 -11.91 5.74 -16.59
C THR A 46 -12.17 4.80 -17.75
N ILE A 47 -11.64 5.15 -18.91
CA ILE A 47 -11.72 4.32 -20.12
C ILE A 47 -11.14 2.93 -19.82
N PHE A 48 -9.97 2.88 -19.19
CA PHE A 48 -9.30 1.63 -18.83
C PHE A 48 -10.03 0.86 -17.75
N ALA A 49 -10.64 1.53 -16.78
CA ALA A 49 -11.42 0.87 -15.75
C ALA A 49 -12.69 0.23 -16.32
N ILE A 50 -13.36 0.88 -17.29
CA ILE A 50 -14.50 0.29 -18.00
C ILE A 50 -14.06 -0.94 -18.79
N ASP A 51 -13.03 -0.82 -19.61
CA ASP A 51 -12.51 -1.92 -20.44
C ASP A 51 -12.09 -3.12 -19.58
N LEU A 52 -11.28 -2.88 -18.54
CA LEU A 52 -10.81 -3.93 -17.65
C LEU A 52 -11.95 -4.58 -16.87
N SER A 53 -12.96 -3.80 -16.44
CA SER A 53 -14.15 -4.36 -15.77
C SER A 53 -14.88 -5.37 -16.66
N LEU A 54 -15.03 -5.07 -17.95
CA LEU A 54 -15.71 -5.94 -18.91
C LEU A 54 -14.89 -7.18 -19.20
N ASN A 55 -13.58 -7.04 -19.40
CA ASN A 55 -12.68 -8.16 -19.61
C ASN A 55 -12.70 -9.13 -18.43
N LEU A 56 -12.69 -8.62 -17.19
CA LEU A 56 -12.79 -9.45 -15.98
C LEU A 56 -14.16 -10.15 -15.85
N LEU A 57 -15.25 -9.47 -16.23
CA LEU A 57 -16.58 -10.08 -16.25
C LEU A 57 -16.69 -11.19 -17.30
N ASN A 58 -16.15 -10.99 -18.49
CA ASN A 58 -16.12 -12.01 -19.54
C ASN A 58 -15.40 -13.27 -19.07
N VAL A 59 -14.27 -13.11 -18.37
CA VAL A 59 -13.53 -14.23 -17.79
C VAL A 59 -14.33 -14.93 -16.70
N PHE A 60 -15.02 -14.17 -15.85
CA PHE A 60 -15.92 -14.72 -14.84
C PHE A 60 -17.07 -15.54 -15.45
N TYR A 61 -17.60 -15.14 -16.60
CA TYR A 61 -18.63 -15.88 -17.35
C TYR A 61 -18.08 -17.00 -18.25
N GLY A 62 -16.76 -17.28 -18.18
CA GLY A 62 -16.15 -18.38 -18.93
C GLY A 62 -15.87 -18.08 -20.41
N VAL A 63 -15.88 -16.80 -20.82
CA VAL A 63 -15.58 -16.37 -22.20
C VAL A 63 -14.06 -16.35 -22.49
N GLY A 64 -13.33 -17.33 -21.91
CA GLY A 64 -11.88 -17.46 -22.02
C GLY A 64 -11.08 -16.84 -20.87
N PRO A 65 -9.76 -17.10 -20.80
CA PRO A 65 -8.90 -16.56 -19.76
C PRO A 65 -8.56 -15.08 -20.00
N LEU A 66 -8.26 -14.34 -18.92
CA LEU A 66 -7.73 -12.99 -19.04
C LEU A 66 -6.34 -13.09 -19.67
N LYS A 67 -6.17 -12.60 -20.91
CA LYS A 67 -4.86 -12.59 -21.56
C LYS A 67 -3.94 -11.61 -20.84
N GLU A 68 -2.97 -12.14 -20.11
CA GLU A 68 -1.87 -11.35 -19.57
C GLU A 68 -1.08 -10.75 -20.75
N ASN A 69 -1.09 -9.43 -20.85
CA ASN A 69 -0.29 -8.70 -21.81
C ASN A 69 0.23 -7.39 -21.19
N LYS A 70 1.16 -6.76 -21.91
CA LYS A 70 1.79 -5.50 -21.49
C LYS A 70 0.76 -4.39 -21.23
N ASN A 71 -0.30 -4.35 -22.03
CA ASN A 71 -1.32 -3.31 -21.98
C ASN A 71 -2.16 -3.43 -20.71
N THR A 72 -2.56 -4.65 -20.29
CA THR A 72 -3.30 -4.86 -19.04
C THR A 72 -2.55 -4.32 -17.82
N LYS A 73 -1.22 -4.53 -17.77
CA LYS A 73 -0.36 -4.00 -16.69
C LYS A 73 -0.31 -2.47 -16.73
N GLN A 74 -0.08 -1.88 -17.90
CA GLN A 74 -0.10 -0.43 -18.07
C GLN A 74 -1.43 0.20 -17.66
N MET A 75 -2.55 -0.40 -18.07
CA MET A 75 -3.90 0.03 -17.68
C MET A 75 -4.06 0.04 -16.16
N LEU A 76 -3.65 -1.06 -15.49
CA LEU A 76 -3.69 -1.16 -14.04
C LEU A 76 -2.84 -0.09 -13.35
N TYR A 77 -1.63 0.20 -13.85
CA TYR A 77 -0.79 1.26 -13.27
C TYR A 77 -1.37 2.66 -13.42
N ILE A 78 -2.01 2.97 -14.55
CA ILE A 78 -2.67 4.27 -14.76
C ILE A 78 -3.89 4.42 -13.85
N ILE A 79 -4.68 3.35 -13.72
CA ILE A 79 -5.81 3.31 -12.76
C ILE A 79 -5.27 3.45 -11.33
N TYR A 80 -4.16 2.78 -11.02
CA TYR A 80 -3.53 2.82 -9.72
C TYR A 80 -3.02 4.24 -9.39
N LEU A 81 -2.34 4.92 -10.30
CA LEU A 81 -1.94 6.33 -10.12
C LEU A 81 -3.17 7.24 -9.91
N THR A 82 -4.28 6.95 -10.57
CA THR A 82 -5.53 7.67 -10.35
C THR A 82 -6.10 7.45 -8.95
N LEU A 83 -5.91 6.25 -8.37
CA LEU A 83 -6.25 5.99 -6.97
C LEU A 83 -5.30 6.71 -5.98
N VAL A 84 -4.02 6.89 -6.34
CA VAL A 84 -3.09 7.73 -5.57
C VAL A 84 -3.54 9.19 -5.61
N ALA A 85 -3.83 9.72 -6.80
CA ALA A 85 -4.31 11.09 -7.01
C ALA A 85 -5.76 11.32 -6.55
N PHE A 86 -6.49 10.28 -6.14
CA PHE A 86 -7.92 10.38 -5.81
C PHE A 86 -8.24 11.47 -4.77
N PRO A 87 -7.47 11.64 -3.67
CA PRO A 87 -7.73 12.68 -2.68
C PRO A 87 -7.58 14.12 -3.20
N ILE A 88 -6.80 14.33 -4.27
CA ILE A 88 -6.53 15.65 -4.86
C ILE A 88 -7.39 15.94 -6.10
N ILE A 89 -8.14 14.94 -6.60
CA ILE A 89 -9.01 15.10 -7.78
C ILE A 89 -10.26 15.89 -7.40
N ASP A 90 -10.62 16.87 -8.24
CA ASP A 90 -11.90 17.58 -8.13
C ASP A 90 -13.09 16.65 -8.44
N HIS A 91 -13.67 16.10 -7.38
CA HIS A 91 -14.84 15.22 -7.50
C HIS A 91 -16.10 15.92 -8.02
N SER A 92 -16.16 17.26 -7.98
CA SER A 92 -17.28 18.02 -8.56
C SER A 92 -17.20 18.06 -10.09
N ALA A 93 -15.97 18.15 -10.64
CA ALA A 93 -15.72 18.06 -12.07
C ALA A 93 -15.88 16.62 -12.61
N TYR A 94 -15.60 15.61 -11.77
CA TYR A 94 -15.63 14.19 -12.16
C TYR A 94 -16.53 13.31 -11.27
N PRO A 95 -17.84 13.61 -11.15
CA PRO A 95 -18.73 12.92 -10.22
C PRO A 95 -18.91 11.42 -10.54
N TRP A 96 -18.64 11.02 -11.78
CA TRP A 96 -18.78 9.64 -12.25
C TRP A 96 -17.55 8.76 -11.92
N LEU A 97 -16.38 9.35 -11.61
CA LEU A 97 -15.11 8.60 -11.46
C LEU A 97 -15.19 7.55 -10.36
N ARG A 98 -15.70 7.95 -9.19
CA ARG A 98 -15.86 7.04 -8.04
C ARG A 98 -16.74 5.84 -8.40
N SER A 99 -17.84 6.06 -9.11
CA SER A 99 -18.75 4.98 -9.53
C SER A 99 -18.06 3.98 -10.47
N VAL A 100 -17.27 4.48 -11.43
CA VAL A 100 -16.51 3.63 -12.37
C VAL A 100 -15.45 2.81 -11.63
N LEU A 101 -14.70 3.41 -10.71
CA LEU A 101 -13.68 2.71 -9.93
C LEU A 101 -14.29 1.67 -8.97
N ILE A 102 -15.46 1.93 -8.39
CA ILE A 102 -16.20 0.94 -7.59
C ILE A 102 -16.64 -0.25 -8.46
N LYS A 103 -17.13 0.00 -9.69
CA LYS A 103 -17.49 -1.09 -10.61
C LYS A 103 -16.27 -1.97 -10.93
N LEU A 104 -15.12 -1.36 -11.21
CA LEU A 104 -13.88 -2.10 -11.41
C LEU A 104 -13.47 -2.89 -10.17
N HIS A 105 -13.56 -2.28 -8.98
CA HIS A 105 -13.26 -2.96 -7.73
C HIS A 105 -14.13 -4.22 -7.58
N HIS A 106 -15.44 -4.15 -7.80
CA HIS A 106 -16.31 -5.32 -7.74
C HIS A 106 -15.96 -6.38 -8.80
N SER A 107 -15.58 -5.98 -10.01
CA SER A 107 -15.11 -6.92 -11.04
C SER A 107 -13.82 -7.62 -10.62
N VAL A 108 -12.85 -6.89 -10.07
CA VAL A 108 -11.61 -7.47 -9.52
C VAL A 108 -11.91 -8.36 -8.32
N GLN A 109 -12.82 -7.96 -7.43
CA GLN A 109 -13.23 -8.77 -6.28
C GLN A 109 -13.84 -10.11 -6.73
N LYS A 110 -14.74 -10.10 -7.72
CA LYS A 110 -15.31 -11.34 -8.30
C LYS A 110 -14.22 -12.21 -8.86
N TYR A 111 -13.28 -11.61 -9.59
CA TYR A 111 -12.15 -12.28 -10.19
C TYR A 111 -11.21 -12.91 -9.16
N ILE A 112 -10.79 -12.18 -8.13
CA ILE A 112 -9.98 -12.68 -7.00
C ILE A 112 -10.67 -13.83 -6.28
N ASN A 113 -12.00 -13.79 -6.20
CA ASN A 113 -12.79 -14.83 -5.56
C ASN A 113 -12.84 -16.14 -6.35
N THR A 114 -12.55 -16.12 -7.65
CA THR A 114 -12.43 -17.33 -8.48
C THR A 114 -11.11 -18.06 -8.23
N GLU A 115 -10.99 -19.30 -8.72
CA GLU A 115 -9.71 -20.03 -8.69
C GLU A 115 -8.71 -19.50 -9.73
N PHE A 116 -9.09 -18.53 -10.57
CA PHE A 116 -8.27 -18.11 -11.70
C PHE A 116 -6.96 -17.43 -11.30
N LEU A 117 -6.91 -16.80 -10.11
CA LEU A 117 -5.67 -16.20 -9.62
C LEU A 117 -4.50 -17.20 -9.61
N ARG A 118 -4.75 -18.49 -9.38
CA ARG A 118 -3.72 -19.52 -9.33
C ARG A 118 -2.99 -19.71 -10.66
N TYR A 119 -3.60 -19.31 -11.79
CA TYR A 119 -3.01 -19.43 -13.11
C TYR A 119 -2.19 -18.20 -13.53
N PHE A 120 -2.19 -17.12 -12.74
CA PHE A 120 -1.44 -15.91 -13.06
C PHE A 120 0.01 -16.03 -12.61
N SER A 121 0.89 -15.34 -13.35
CA SER A 121 2.22 -15.06 -12.84
C SER A 121 2.12 -14.33 -11.49
N PHE A 122 3.07 -14.59 -10.60
CA PHE A 122 3.12 -13.97 -9.28
C PHE A 122 3.01 -12.44 -9.34
N ASN A 123 3.73 -11.82 -10.27
CA ASN A 123 3.71 -10.36 -10.49
C ASN A 123 2.30 -9.84 -10.81
N ASN A 124 1.51 -10.62 -11.56
CA ASN A 124 0.14 -10.24 -11.85
C ASN A 124 -0.80 -10.42 -10.67
N GLN A 125 -0.68 -11.54 -9.95
CA GLN A 125 -1.48 -11.73 -8.73
C GLN A 125 -1.22 -10.58 -7.75
N PHE A 126 0.06 -10.22 -7.59
CA PHE A 126 0.48 -9.10 -6.76
C PHE A 126 -0.08 -7.76 -7.24
N LEU A 127 0.01 -7.44 -8.54
CA LEU A 127 -0.54 -6.20 -9.09
C LEU A 127 -2.07 -6.08 -8.87
N PHE A 128 -2.82 -7.17 -9.04
CA PHE A 128 -4.25 -7.19 -8.74
C PHE A 128 -4.53 -7.03 -7.24
N ALA A 129 -3.74 -7.65 -6.37
CA ALA A 129 -3.87 -7.49 -4.92
C ALA A 129 -3.57 -6.04 -4.50
N GLN A 130 -2.52 -5.42 -5.05
CA GLN A 130 -2.19 -4.01 -4.83
C GLN A 130 -3.34 -3.09 -5.24
N TYR A 131 -3.86 -3.27 -6.46
CA TYR A 131 -5.03 -2.51 -6.91
C TYR A 131 -6.24 -2.74 -6.00
N PHE A 132 -6.53 -3.99 -5.63
CA PHE A 132 -7.69 -4.34 -4.82
C PHE A 132 -7.63 -3.65 -3.45
N LEU A 133 -6.50 -3.74 -2.74
CA LEU A 133 -6.32 -3.10 -1.44
C LEU A 133 -6.33 -1.56 -1.54
N LYS A 134 -5.64 -0.99 -2.52
CA LYS A 134 -5.63 0.47 -2.73
C LYS A 134 -7.03 1.00 -3.04
N SER A 135 -7.74 0.38 -3.96
CA SER A 135 -9.10 0.79 -4.34
C SER A 135 -10.07 0.68 -3.17
N GLN A 136 -9.93 -0.35 -2.36
CA GLN A 136 -10.74 -0.52 -1.16
C GLN A 136 -10.53 0.61 -0.15
N ALA A 137 -9.28 0.89 0.22
CA ALA A 137 -8.94 1.93 1.18
C ALA A 137 -9.35 3.33 0.70
N ILE A 138 -9.07 3.65 -0.57
CA ILE A 138 -9.37 4.97 -1.15
C ILE A 138 -10.86 5.18 -1.38
N LEU A 139 -11.59 4.17 -1.86
CA LEU A 139 -13.02 4.29 -2.17
C LEU A 139 -13.91 4.04 -0.94
N LYS A 140 -13.30 3.68 0.20
CA LYS A 140 -13.94 3.29 1.47
C LYS A 140 -14.90 2.10 1.31
N ILE A 141 -14.46 1.09 0.58
CA ILE A 141 -15.23 -0.14 0.35
C ILE A 141 -14.98 -1.09 1.52
N ARG A 142 -16.05 -1.59 2.14
CA ARG A 142 -15.93 -2.47 3.30
C ARG A 142 -15.44 -3.86 2.88
N ILE A 143 -14.39 -4.35 3.54
CA ILE A 143 -13.92 -5.74 3.43
C ILE A 143 -15.01 -6.69 3.94
N SER A 144 -15.45 -7.65 3.10
CA SER A 144 -16.27 -8.75 3.59
C SER A 144 -15.40 -9.80 4.28
N LYS A 145 -15.98 -10.59 5.20
CA LYS A 145 -15.27 -11.73 5.81
C LYS A 145 -14.71 -12.72 4.78
N LYS A 146 -15.34 -12.82 3.60
CA LYS A 146 -14.88 -13.67 2.50
C LYS A 146 -13.63 -13.10 1.85
N ASP A 147 -13.59 -11.79 1.63
CA ASP A 147 -12.42 -11.11 1.07
C ASP A 147 -11.22 -11.20 2.01
N ALA A 148 -11.43 -10.99 3.32
CA ALA A 148 -10.38 -11.14 4.33
C ALA A 148 -9.73 -12.55 4.26
N LYS A 149 -10.53 -13.62 4.23
CA LYS A 149 -10.01 -15.00 4.10
C LYS A 149 -9.23 -15.23 2.81
N LYS A 150 -9.64 -14.60 1.70
CA LYS A 150 -8.94 -14.72 0.41
C LYS A 150 -7.63 -13.96 0.42
N LEU A 151 -7.60 -12.79 1.07
CA LEU A 151 -6.38 -12.05 1.31
C LEU A 151 -5.44 -12.82 2.22
N ASP A 152 -5.93 -13.41 3.31
CA ASP A 152 -5.13 -14.28 4.19
C ASP A 152 -4.52 -15.44 3.41
N TRP A 153 -5.31 -16.09 2.54
CA TRP A 153 -4.79 -17.13 1.64
C TRP A 153 -3.73 -16.59 0.68
N PHE A 154 -3.93 -15.39 0.12
CA PHE A 154 -2.97 -14.75 -0.77
C PHE A 154 -1.67 -14.42 -0.03
N PHE A 155 -1.73 -13.81 1.16
CA PHE A 155 -0.55 -13.57 2.00
C PHE A 155 0.14 -14.85 2.42
N GLY A 156 -0.61 -15.90 2.77
CA GLY A 156 -0.07 -17.23 3.03
C GLY A 156 0.63 -17.80 1.79
N THR A 157 0.11 -17.53 0.59
CA THR A 157 0.72 -17.93 -0.68
C THR A 157 2.01 -17.13 -0.96
N LEU A 158 1.98 -15.80 -0.76
CA LEU A 158 3.19 -14.95 -0.83
C LEU A 158 4.27 -15.47 0.14
N ALA A 159 3.84 -15.86 1.34
CA ALA A 159 4.71 -16.40 2.37
C ALA A 159 5.12 -17.86 2.16
N THR A 160 4.57 -18.61 1.21
CA THR A 160 4.90 -20.04 0.98
C THR A 160 5.55 -20.30 -0.36
N GLN A 161 5.42 -19.41 -1.35
CA GLN A 161 6.18 -19.43 -2.61
C GLN A 161 7.69 -19.11 -2.42
N GLN A 162 8.18 -19.28 -1.18
CA GLN A 162 9.52 -19.06 -0.64
C GLN A 162 10.70 -19.77 -1.34
N PRO A 163 10.60 -20.98 -1.94
CA PRO A 163 11.82 -21.76 -2.17
C PRO A 163 12.56 -21.50 -3.50
N LEU A 164 12.13 -20.59 -4.37
CA LEU A 164 12.66 -20.57 -5.76
C LEU A 164 13.55 -19.38 -6.16
N SER A 165 13.87 -18.40 -5.31
CA SER A 165 14.95 -17.41 -5.60
C SER A 165 15.17 -16.39 -4.48
N ASN A 166 16.23 -15.59 -4.58
CA ASN A 166 16.58 -14.39 -3.78
C ASN A 166 15.44 -13.32 -3.63
N ILE A 167 14.21 -13.67 -4.01
CA ILE A 167 12.97 -12.89 -3.93
C ILE A 167 12.46 -12.76 -2.50
N TYR A 168 12.86 -13.67 -1.60
CA TYR A 168 12.34 -13.78 -0.22
C TYR A 168 12.29 -12.44 0.53
N LEU A 169 13.29 -11.59 0.33
CA LEU A 169 13.53 -10.44 1.20
C LEU A 169 12.80 -9.19 0.71
N LEU A 170 12.55 -9.10 -0.60
CA LEU A 170 11.63 -8.11 -1.16
C LEU A 170 10.18 -8.39 -0.75
N ILE A 171 9.78 -9.66 -0.59
CA ILE A 171 8.42 -10.00 -0.15
C ILE A 171 8.12 -9.36 1.21
N GLY A 172 9.10 -9.17 2.09
CA GLY A 172 8.91 -8.52 3.38
C GLY A 172 8.38 -7.08 3.27
N ILE A 173 9.04 -6.23 2.47
CA ILE A 173 8.59 -4.84 2.29
C ILE A 173 7.26 -4.77 1.53
N HIS A 174 7.06 -5.62 0.52
CA HIS A 174 5.81 -5.74 -0.20
C HIS A 174 4.65 -6.16 0.71
N SER A 175 4.88 -7.14 1.58
CA SER A 175 3.89 -7.65 2.52
C SER A 175 3.56 -6.61 3.59
N ALA A 176 4.57 -5.93 4.13
CA ALA A 176 4.37 -4.80 5.05
C ALA A 176 3.53 -3.69 4.40
N TYR A 177 3.81 -3.36 3.14
CA TYR A 177 3.03 -2.38 2.36
C TYR A 177 1.56 -2.81 2.19
N LEU A 178 1.30 -4.05 1.75
CA LEU A 178 -0.07 -4.56 1.59
C LEU A 178 -0.81 -4.65 2.94
N ALA A 179 -0.15 -5.15 3.99
CA ALA A 179 -0.69 -5.23 5.34
C ALA A 179 -1.03 -3.83 5.90
N THR A 180 -0.25 -2.80 5.53
CA THR A 180 -0.53 -1.42 5.91
C THR A 180 -1.86 -0.93 5.34
N HIS A 181 -2.15 -1.20 4.07
CA HIS A 181 -3.45 -0.85 3.47
C HIS A 181 -4.62 -1.50 4.21
N LEU A 182 -4.46 -2.76 4.62
CA LEU A 182 -5.50 -3.46 5.39
C LEU A 182 -5.74 -2.87 6.77
N ASN A 183 -4.68 -2.40 7.41
CA ASN A 183 -4.76 -1.82 8.75
C ASN A 183 -5.26 -0.37 8.76
N LEU A 184 -5.11 0.38 7.66
CA LEU A 184 -5.63 1.74 7.57
C LEU A 184 -7.17 1.80 7.65
N ASP A 185 -7.87 0.87 7.01
CA ASP A 185 -9.34 0.79 7.06
C ASP A 185 -9.85 0.48 8.48
N ILE A 186 -9.03 -0.23 9.26
CA ILE A 186 -9.33 -0.64 10.63
C ILE A 186 -9.14 0.51 11.63
N ALA A 187 -8.33 1.51 11.29
CA ALA A 187 -7.86 2.52 12.24
C ALA A 187 -8.60 3.88 12.17
N GLU A 188 -9.37 4.17 11.11
CA GLU A 188 -10.30 5.32 11.08
C GLU A 188 -11.49 5.25 12.09
N PRO A 189 -11.98 4.09 12.57
CA PRO A 189 -13.12 3.98 13.49
C PRO A 189 -12.76 3.87 14.99
N CYS A 190 -11.68 4.48 15.50
CA CYS A 190 -11.41 4.59 16.96
C CYS A 190 -12.43 5.45 17.75
N LYS A 191 -13.70 5.45 17.34
CA LYS A 191 -14.87 5.71 18.18
C LYS A 191 -15.45 4.43 18.81
N MET A 192 -14.91 3.24 18.52
CA MET A 192 -15.41 1.98 19.06
C MET A 192 -14.69 1.56 20.35
N SER A 193 -15.39 1.68 21.48
CA SER A 193 -15.00 1.19 22.82
C SER A 193 -14.86 -0.33 22.94
N THR A 194 -14.98 -1.08 21.84
CA THR A 194 -15.18 -2.55 21.86
C THR A 194 -14.25 -3.32 20.94
N TRP A 195 -13.39 -2.66 20.14
CA TRP A 195 -12.45 -3.39 19.31
C TRP A 195 -11.24 -3.85 20.13
N PRO A 196 -10.73 -5.09 19.93
CA PRO A 196 -9.59 -5.55 20.71
C PRO A 196 -8.35 -4.78 20.24
N LEU A 197 -7.99 -3.72 20.96
CA LEU A 197 -6.74 -2.95 20.78
C LEU A 197 -5.52 -3.87 20.62
N LEU A 198 -5.57 -5.04 21.25
CA LEU A 198 -4.56 -6.09 21.13
C LEU A 198 -4.32 -6.59 19.68
N VAL A 199 -5.38 -6.73 18.87
CA VAL A 199 -5.25 -7.18 17.47
C VAL A 199 -4.53 -6.11 16.66
N PHE A 200 -5.01 -4.86 16.73
CA PHE A 200 -4.37 -3.73 16.07
C PHE A 200 -2.90 -3.58 16.46
N PHE A 201 -2.57 -3.66 17.76
CA PHE A 201 -1.18 -3.58 18.21
C PHE A 201 -0.33 -4.75 17.72
N THR A 202 -0.91 -5.94 17.62
CA THR A 202 -0.22 -7.11 17.06
C THR A 202 0.10 -6.88 15.59
N ASP A 203 -0.83 -6.32 14.83
CA ASP A 203 -0.63 -6.03 13.40
C ASP A 203 0.42 -4.94 13.18
N ILE A 204 0.36 -3.83 13.91
CA ILE A 204 1.39 -2.77 13.86
C ILE A 204 2.77 -3.33 14.21
N LYS A 205 2.83 -4.15 15.25
CA LYS A 205 4.06 -4.81 15.70
C LYS A 205 4.63 -5.71 14.61
N ASN A 206 3.79 -6.50 13.95
CA ASN A 206 4.21 -7.39 12.86
C ASN A 206 4.69 -6.60 11.65
N ILE A 207 3.93 -5.59 11.20
CA ILE A 207 4.33 -4.69 10.09
C ILE A 207 5.70 -4.08 10.38
N LEU A 208 5.92 -3.58 11.60
CA LEU A 208 7.16 -2.93 11.98
C LEU A 208 8.35 -3.91 11.97
N LYS A 209 8.14 -5.12 12.52
CA LYS A 209 9.16 -6.17 12.52
C LYS A 209 9.54 -6.56 11.09
N ASP A 210 8.55 -6.80 10.25
CA ASP A 210 8.73 -7.23 8.87
C ASP A 210 9.45 -6.13 8.06
N LEU A 211 9.07 -4.87 8.27
CA LEU A 211 9.70 -3.72 7.64
C LEU A 211 11.16 -3.56 8.06
N ILE A 212 11.47 -3.61 9.37
CA ILE A 212 12.86 -3.51 9.86
C ILE A 212 13.70 -4.65 9.30
N THR A 213 13.17 -5.88 9.35
CA THR A 213 13.87 -7.08 8.87
C THR A 213 14.18 -6.95 7.38
N ALA A 214 13.17 -6.62 6.57
CA ALA A 214 13.31 -6.49 5.12
C ALA A 214 14.29 -5.38 4.72
N LEU A 215 14.23 -4.22 5.38
CA LEU A 215 15.12 -3.09 5.07
C LEU A 215 16.57 -3.33 5.54
N SER A 216 16.79 -4.25 6.47
CA SER A 216 18.13 -4.58 7.00
C SER A 216 18.82 -5.73 6.30
N ASP A 217 18.16 -6.32 5.31
CA ASP A 217 18.65 -7.52 4.66
C ASP A 217 19.84 -7.22 3.73
N GLU A 218 20.95 -7.95 3.91
CA GLU A 218 22.19 -7.73 3.16
C GLU A 218 22.02 -8.01 1.65
N THR A 219 21.16 -8.96 1.27
CA THR A 219 20.90 -9.28 -0.15
C THR A 219 20.11 -8.16 -0.83
N TYR A 220 19.05 -7.69 -0.16
CA TYR A 220 18.25 -6.53 -0.58
C TYR A 220 19.13 -5.29 -0.72
N ILE A 221 19.95 -4.98 0.29
CA ILE A 221 20.85 -3.82 0.27
C ILE A 221 21.84 -3.94 -0.89
N THR A 222 22.52 -5.08 -1.01
CA THR A 222 23.49 -5.30 -2.08
C THR A 222 22.84 -5.14 -3.46
N LYS A 223 21.66 -5.72 -3.66
CA LYS A 223 20.93 -5.59 -4.93
C LYS A 223 20.51 -4.15 -5.21
N LEU A 224 20.01 -3.43 -4.21
CA LEU A 224 19.61 -2.04 -4.36
C LEU A 224 20.82 -1.14 -4.70
N GLU A 225 21.95 -1.35 -4.04
CA GLU A 225 23.18 -0.58 -4.26
C GLU A 225 23.83 -0.88 -5.62
N THR A 226 23.83 -2.15 -6.04
CA THR A 226 24.46 -2.59 -7.29
C THR A 226 23.60 -2.39 -8.52
N GLU A 227 22.31 -2.74 -8.45
CA GLU A 227 21.40 -2.72 -9.61
C GLU A 227 20.56 -1.45 -9.70
N GLN A 228 20.44 -0.67 -8.61
CA GLN A 228 19.50 0.45 -8.48
C GLN A 228 18.08 0.08 -8.92
N LYS A 229 17.70 -1.18 -8.68
CA LYS A 229 16.48 -1.80 -9.18
C LYS A 229 15.91 -2.69 -8.10
N LEU A 230 14.59 -2.58 -7.89
CA LEU A 230 13.86 -3.52 -7.05
C LEU A 230 13.23 -4.60 -7.89
N PHE A 231 13.34 -5.82 -7.38
CA PHE A 231 12.62 -6.97 -7.88
C PHE A 231 11.11 -6.62 -8.02
N MET A 232 10.47 -7.10 -9.09
CA MET A 232 9.12 -6.73 -9.59
C MET A 232 8.97 -5.43 -10.39
N TYR A 233 9.78 -4.40 -10.14
CA TYR A 233 9.57 -3.08 -10.74
C TYR A 233 10.69 -2.61 -11.67
N GLU A 234 11.67 -3.49 -11.95
CA GLU A 234 12.90 -3.18 -12.69
C GLU A 234 12.68 -2.57 -14.08
N ASP A 235 11.60 -2.99 -14.75
CA ASP A 235 11.25 -2.53 -16.10
C ASP A 235 9.99 -1.66 -16.13
N LEU A 236 9.48 -1.29 -14.96
CA LEU A 236 8.15 -0.72 -14.85
C LEU A 236 8.07 0.66 -15.52
N LYS A 237 9.07 1.49 -15.27
CA LYS A 237 9.15 2.86 -15.80
C LYS A 237 9.29 2.87 -17.32
N SER A 238 10.19 2.04 -17.86
CA SER A 238 10.46 1.98 -19.30
C SER A 238 9.34 1.30 -20.10
N GLN A 239 8.67 0.29 -19.51
CA GLN A 239 7.68 -0.50 -20.22
C GLN A 239 6.24 0.00 -20.03
N TYR A 240 5.83 0.33 -18.82
CA TYR A 240 4.41 0.56 -18.49
C TYR A 240 4.09 2.03 -18.23
N LEU A 241 5.00 2.80 -17.62
CA LEU A 241 4.74 4.19 -17.24
C LEU A 241 5.17 5.23 -18.26
N SER A 242 5.83 4.87 -19.35
CA SER A 242 6.36 5.84 -20.33
C SER A 242 5.31 6.75 -20.99
N ILE A 243 4.02 6.38 -20.90
CA ILE A 243 2.89 7.22 -21.34
C ILE A 243 2.54 8.32 -20.34
N ILE A 244 2.93 8.19 -19.07
CA ILE A 244 2.70 9.17 -18.02
C ILE A 244 3.90 10.11 -17.97
N ASN A 245 3.65 11.41 -18.05
CA ASN A 245 4.71 12.39 -17.90
C ASN A 245 5.22 12.37 -16.45
N GLU A 246 6.55 12.43 -16.29
CA GLU A 246 7.20 12.36 -14.97
C GLU A 246 6.77 13.52 -14.06
N ASP A 247 6.65 14.74 -14.61
CA ASP A 247 6.24 15.91 -13.85
C ASP A 247 4.83 15.74 -13.28
N LEU A 248 3.93 15.07 -14.01
CA LEU A 248 2.62 14.71 -13.49
C LEU A 248 2.72 13.76 -12.28
N ILE A 249 3.59 12.74 -12.34
CA ILE A 249 3.80 11.83 -11.21
C ILE A 249 4.28 12.62 -10.00
N GLN A 250 5.32 13.45 -10.17
CA GLN A 250 5.88 14.27 -9.09
C GLN A 250 4.82 15.21 -8.52
N ASN A 251 4.08 15.93 -9.37
CA ASN A 251 3.00 16.81 -8.94
C ASN A 251 1.92 16.09 -8.14
N VAL A 252 1.50 14.88 -8.57
CA VAL A 252 0.54 14.06 -7.81
C VAL A 252 1.07 13.76 -6.41
N PHE A 253 2.32 13.33 -6.29
CA PHE A 253 2.89 12.98 -5.00
C PHE A 253 3.15 14.20 -4.10
N SER A 254 3.59 15.33 -4.65
CA SER A 254 3.74 16.59 -3.90
C SER A 254 2.41 17.12 -3.37
N GLU A 255 1.33 17.04 -4.14
CA GLU A 255 -0.01 17.43 -3.67
C GLU A 255 -0.55 16.44 -2.63
N CYS A 256 -0.34 15.14 -2.80
CA CYS A 256 -0.67 14.13 -1.79
C CYS A 256 0.10 14.35 -0.49
N GLU A 257 1.39 14.70 -0.58
CA GLU A 257 2.24 15.05 0.55
C GLU A 257 1.67 16.25 1.32
N TYR A 258 1.34 17.32 0.60
CA TYR A 258 0.75 18.53 1.16
C TYR A 258 -0.59 18.26 1.87
N GLN A 259 -1.47 17.49 1.24
CA GLN A 259 -2.73 17.07 1.86
C GLN A 259 -2.50 16.21 3.11
N LEU A 260 -1.51 15.32 3.08
CA LEU A 260 -1.19 14.46 4.21
C LEU A 260 -0.71 15.28 5.41
N ARG A 261 0.20 16.24 5.19
CA ARG A 261 0.70 17.16 6.22
C ARG A 261 -0.42 17.99 6.82
N SER A 262 -1.16 18.72 5.98
CA SER A 262 -2.26 19.57 6.42
C SER A 262 -3.35 18.80 7.18
N HIS A 263 -3.60 17.54 6.82
CA HIS A 263 -4.53 16.70 7.57
C HIS A 263 -4.03 16.40 8.99
N PHE A 264 -2.75 16.12 9.17
CA PHE A 264 -2.19 15.73 10.48
C PHE A 264 -1.77 16.90 11.36
N ASP A 265 -1.40 18.04 10.79
CA ASP A 265 -1.09 19.26 11.56
C ASP A 265 -2.31 19.76 12.36
N ASN A 266 -3.51 19.48 11.86
CA ASN A 266 -4.77 19.85 12.50
C ASN A 266 -5.30 18.80 13.49
N LEU A 267 -4.65 17.64 13.60
CA LEU A 267 -5.09 16.57 14.49
C LEU A 267 -4.42 16.67 15.85
N SER A 268 -5.22 16.55 16.91
CA SER A 268 -4.67 16.47 18.26
C SER A 268 -3.71 15.28 18.42
N PRO A 269 -2.67 15.39 19.25
CA PRO A 269 -1.81 14.27 19.56
C PRO A 269 -2.64 13.07 20.04
N GLU A 270 -2.26 11.89 19.59
CA GLU A 270 -2.86 10.65 20.05
C GLU A 270 -2.27 10.29 21.42
N ILE A 271 -3.11 10.36 22.45
CA ILE A 271 -2.74 10.07 23.84
C ILE A 271 -3.16 8.63 24.14
N PHE A 272 -2.19 7.71 24.10
CA PHE A 272 -2.35 6.38 24.67
C PHE A 272 -1.41 6.24 25.87
N GLU A 273 -1.97 5.85 27.01
CA GLU A 273 -1.22 5.58 28.25
C GLU A 273 -0.34 4.32 28.15
N ASN A 274 -0.50 3.53 27.08
CA ASN A 274 0.29 2.32 26.88
C ASN A 274 1.72 2.66 26.42
N ASN A 275 2.69 2.50 27.32
CA ASN A 275 4.11 2.72 27.03
C ASN A 275 4.61 1.96 25.80
N CYS A 276 4.15 0.73 25.57
CA CYS A 276 4.62 -0.05 24.43
C CYS A 276 4.11 0.48 23.10
N TYR A 277 2.89 1.04 23.06
CA TYR A 277 2.37 1.68 21.87
C TYR A 277 3.27 2.84 21.43
N ASN A 278 3.63 3.71 22.38
CA ASN A 278 4.51 4.85 22.12
C ASN A 278 5.89 4.39 21.62
N ILE A 279 6.40 3.26 22.12
CA ILE A 279 7.65 2.66 21.64
C ILE A 279 7.52 2.21 20.19
N TYR A 280 6.47 1.44 19.83
CA TYR A 280 6.28 1.00 18.44
C TYR A 280 6.04 2.17 17.50
N LYS A 281 5.31 3.20 17.95
CA LYS A 281 5.10 4.44 17.19
C LYS A 281 6.41 5.17 16.90
N ASN A 282 7.24 5.37 17.92
CA ASN A 282 8.55 6.01 17.76
C ASN A 282 9.48 5.17 16.87
N LEU A 283 9.44 3.85 17.02
CA LEU A 283 10.24 2.94 16.20
C LEU A 283 9.77 2.94 14.74
N MET A 284 8.46 2.95 14.49
CA MET A 284 7.88 3.11 13.15
C MET A 284 8.31 4.43 12.51
N ALA A 285 8.23 5.54 13.24
CA ALA A 285 8.67 6.85 12.77
C ALA A 285 10.14 6.84 12.31
N ARG A 286 11.03 6.25 13.11
CA ARG A 286 12.46 6.13 12.78
C ARG A 286 12.73 5.23 11.57
N THR A 287 12.00 4.13 11.47
CA THR A 287 12.09 3.21 10.33
C THR A 287 11.65 3.89 9.04
N ILE A 288 10.51 4.59 9.05
CA ILE A 288 10.01 5.31 7.87
C ILE A 288 10.92 6.48 7.49
N HIS A 289 11.42 7.23 8.47
CA HIS A 289 12.42 8.28 8.21
C HIS A 289 13.65 7.70 7.50
N SER A 290 14.16 6.56 7.99
CA SER A 290 15.30 5.89 7.36
C SER A 290 14.97 5.37 5.96
N LEU A 291 13.76 4.86 5.73
CA LEU A 291 13.28 4.45 4.41
C LEU A 291 13.25 5.64 3.43
N ASN A 292 12.78 6.81 3.87
CA ASN A 292 12.81 8.03 3.06
C ASN A 292 14.24 8.38 2.63
N GLU A 293 15.18 8.31 3.59
CA GLU A 293 16.56 8.78 3.38
C GLU A 293 17.46 7.84 2.59
N SER A 294 17.46 6.53 2.88
CA SER A 294 18.45 5.58 2.34
C SER A 294 17.84 4.35 1.68
N ASN A 295 16.51 4.18 1.65
CA ASN A 295 15.81 2.99 1.14
C ASN A 295 16.15 1.66 1.85
N TYR A 296 17.05 1.67 2.83
CA TYR A 296 17.47 0.54 3.63
C TYR A 296 17.88 0.97 5.05
N LEU A 297 18.09 0.00 5.93
CA LEU A 297 18.63 0.17 7.28
C LEU A 297 20.01 -0.48 7.35
N ASP A 298 21.04 0.30 7.70
CA ASP A 298 22.34 -0.30 8.00
C ASP A 298 22.24 -1.25 9.21
N LYS A 299 23.15 -2.22 9.26
CA LYS A 299 23.16 -3.29 10.27
C LYS A 299 23.14 -2.76 11.71
N ASN A 300 23.79 -1.63 11.98
CA ASN A 300 23.85 -1.05 13.31
C ASN A 300 22.51 -0.41 13.69
N ARG A 301 21.89 0.36 12.77
CA ARG A 301 20.55 0.93 12.97
C ARG A 301 19.51 -0.17 13.15
N ALA A 302 19.49 -1.16 12.26
CA ALA A 302 18.57 -2.30 12.34
C ALA A 302 18.73 -3.08 13.65
N GLY A 303 19.97 -3.37 14.07
CA GLY A 303 20.26 -4.02 15.34
C GLY A 303 19.79 -3.21 16.55
N SER A 304 19.95 -1.89 16.52
CA SER A 304 19.44 -0.97 17.55
C SER A 304 17.91 -1.00 17.61
N PHE A 305 17.25 -0.92 16.45
CA PHE A 305 15.79 -0.94 16.32
C PHE A 305 15.21 -2.26 16.82
N MET A 306 15.81 -3.40 16.44
CA MET A 306 15.40 -4.72 16.91
C MET A 306 15.62 -4.92 18.41
N LYS A 307 16.69 -4.38 19.00
CA LYS A 307 16.88 -4.42 20.46
C LYS A 307 15.73 -3.71 21.19
N VAL A 308 15.38 -2.50 20.75
CA VAL A 308 14.24 -1.75 21.31
C VAL A 308 12.93 -2.52 21.12
N TYR A 309 12.74 -3.14 19.96
CA TYR A 309 11.58 -3.98 19.70
C TYR A 309 11.48 -5.15 20.71
N HIS A 310 12.54 -5.96 20.86
CA HIS A 310 12.53 -7.17 21.69
C HIS A 310 12.33 -6.90 23.19
N VAL A 311 12.99 -5.87 23.74
CA VAL A 311 12.89 -5.52 25.17
C VAL A 311 11.44 -5.29 25.62
N ASN A 312 10.58 -4.83 24.71
CA ASN A 312 9.19 -4.50 25.03
C ASN A 312 8.21 -5.63 24.71
N THR A 313 8.60 -6.60 23.88
CA THR A 313 7.74 -7.76 23.59
C THR A 313 7.48 -8.64 24.81
N GLY A 314 8.45 -8.79 25.73
CA GLY A 314 8.32 -9.66 26.90
C GLY A 314 7.36 -9.14 27.98
N LYS A 315 7.03 -7.85 27.98
CA LYS A 315 6.13 -7.25 28.98
C LYS A 315 4.64 -7.52 28.72
N PHE A 316 4.27 -7.86 27.48
CA PHE A 316 2.88 -8.15 27.11
C PHE A 316 2.43 -9.56 27.48
N SER A 317 3.35 -10.52 27.59
CA SER A 317 3.00 -11.93 27.84
C SER A 317 2.65 -12.23 29.29
N GLN A 318 2.79 -11.27 30.21
CA GLN A 318 2.55 -11.45 31.64
C GLN A 318 1.35 -10.63 32.13
N ILE A 319 0.25 -10.55 31.36
CA ILE A 319 -1.03 -10.21 32.00
C ILE A 319 -1.38 -11.42 32.85
N PRO A 320 -1.40 -11.32 34.19
CA PRO A 320 -1.71 -12.45 35.05
C PRO A 320 -3.12 -12.91 34.67
N VAL A 321 -3.23 -14.09 34.09
CA VAL A 321 -4.50 -14.81 34.11
C VAL A 321 -4.73 -15.07 35.59
N ASP A 322 -5.80 -14.49 36.16
CA ASP A 322 -6.19 -14.63 37.56
C ASP A 322 -6.28 -16.11 37.96
N HIS A 323 -5.14 -16.67 38.32
CA HIS A 323 -5.01 -17.91 39.04
C HIS A 323 -4.49 -17.52 40.41
N ALA A 324 -5.41 -17.49 41.36
CA ALA A 324 -5.12 -17.26 42.75
C ALA A 324 -3.98 -18.19 43.21
N THR A 325 -3.10 -17.62 44.04
CA THR A 325 -2.13 -18.27 44.92
C THR A 325 -0.91 -18.97 44.28
N SER A 326 0.22 -18.25 44.25
CA SER A 326 1.54 -18.78 44.64
C SER A 326 2.57 -17.65 44.66
N VAL A 327 3.13 -17.37 45.83
CA VAL A 327 4.17 -16.36 46.07
C VAL A 327 5.52 -16.95 45.67
N VAL A 328 6.07 -16.53 44.52
CA VAL A 328 7.47 -16.77 44.17
C VAL A 328 8.13 -15.42 43.89
N THR A 329 8.94 -14.97 44.82
CA THR A 329 9.81 -13.80 44.72
C THR A 329 11.06 -14.18 43.92
N ASP A 330 11.16 -13.69 42.69
CA ASP A 330 12.36 -13.84 41.86
C ASP A 330 13.01 -12.46 41.65
N ASP A 331 14.26 -12.32 42.10
CA ASP A 331 15.04 -11.08 42.08
C ASP A 331 15.56 -10.77 40.67
N PHE A 332 14.71 -10.17 39.83
CA PHE A 332 15.16 -9.64 38.53
C PHE A 332 15.94 -8.33 38.72
N LYS A 333 17.26 -8.42 38.50
CA LYS A 333 18.20 -7.29 38.42
C LYS A 333 17.74 -6.28 37.36
N VAL A 334 17.17 -5.17 37.81
CA VAL A 334 16.68 -4.06 36.98
C VAL A 334 17.86 -3.42 36.24
N MET A 335 17.96 -3.67 34.94
CA MET A 335 18.90 -2.98 34.06
C MET A 335 18.36 -1.55 33.83
N SER A 336 19.11 -0.53 34.25
CA SER A 336 18.69 0.87 34.22
C SER A 336 18.42 1.36 32.78
N THR A 337 17.17 1.73 32.52
CA THR A 337 16.59 2.14 31.23
C THR A 337 16.90 3.60 30.85
N THR A 338 17.98 4.18 31.36
CA THR A 338 18.30 5.63 31.24
C THR A 338 18.45 6.11 29.78
N LEU A 339 18.61 5.21 28.81
CA LEU A 339 18.71 5.52 27.39
C LEU A 339 17.37 5.82 26.69
N ILE A 340 16.23 5.53 27.32
CA ILE A 340 14.90 5.68 26.70
C ILE A 340 14.28 7.07 26.98
N GLN A 341 14.77 7.80 27.99
CA GLN A 341 13.97 8.85 28.64
C GLN A 341 14.08 10.27 28.04
N ALA A 342 14.93 10.50 27.05
CA ALA A 342 15.11 11.84 26.45
C ALA A 342 14.59 11.99 25.01
N ASN A 343 13.96 10.96 24.43
CA ASN A 343 13.48 11.05 23.05
C ASN A 343 12.08 11.64 23.02
N ALA A 344 11.96 12.81 22.38
CA ALA A 344 10.70 13.42 22.00
C ALA A 344 9.79 12.34 21.39
N ASN A 345 8.61 12.15 21.99
CA ASN A 345 7.61 11.28 21.40
C ASN A 345 7.23 11.85 20.05
N SER A 346 7.22 11.01 19.01
CA SER A 346 6.79 11.43 17.69
C SER A 346 5.38 12.05 17.81
N PRO A 347 5.18 13.29 17.35
CA PRO A 347 3.89 13.97 17.46
C PRO A 347 2.83 13.31 16.58
N LEU A 348 3.26 12.58 15.54
CA LEU A 348 2.39 11.90 14.60
C LEU A 348 1.68 10.70 15.23
N ARG A 349 0.45 10.47 14.76
CA ARG A 349 -0.33 9.26 15.05
C ARG A 349 0.21 8.08 14.24
N ILE A 350 0.03 6.85 14.70
CA ILE A 350 0.50 5.67 13.94
C ILE A 350 -0.13 5.61 12.54
N ASN A 351 -1.39 6.01 12.40
CA ASN A 351 -2.07 6.06 11.09
C ASN A 351 -1.41 7.05 10.14
N ALA A 352 -0.85 8.15 10.66
CA ALA A 352 -0.08 9.09 9.86
C ALA A 352 1.18 8.44 9.34
N LEU A 353 1.91 7.75 10.22
CA LEU A 353 3.12 7.01 9.88
C LEU A 353 2.82 5.94 8.81
N LEU A 354 1.75 5.16 8.97
CA LEU A 354 1.32 4.18 7.96
C LEU A 354 1.00 4.81 6.60
N LYS A 355 0.31 5.96 6.56
CA LYS A 355 0.04 6.69 5.31
C LYS A 355 1.32 7.24 4.68
N TRP A 356 2.26 7.74 5.49
CA TRP A 356 3.58 8.15 5.01
C TRP A 356 4.37 7.00 4.43
N PHE A 357 4.38 5.84 5.10
CA PHE A 357 5.01 4.64 4.60
C PHE A 357 4.44 4.25 3.22
N ILE A 358 3.12 4.23 3.08
CA ILE A 358 2.46 3.97 1.78
C ILE A 358 2.91 4.97 0.72
N LEU A 359 2.88 6.27 1.02
CA LEU A 359 3.21 7.31 0.04
C LEU A 359 4.68 7.20 -0.42
N ILE A 360 5.61 7.02 0.52
CA ILE A 360 7.05 6.80 0.27
C ILE A 360 7.26 5.53 -0.55
N TYR A 361 6.56 4.45 -0.19
CA TYR A 361 6.65 3.19 -0.90
C TYR A 361 6.16 3.31 -2.35
N GLU A 362 5.02 3.98 -2.55
CA GLU A 362 4.40 4.15 -3.86
C GLU A 362 5.32 4.94 -4.81
N ILE A 363 5.85 6.10 -4.40
CA ILE A 363 6.72 6.92 -5.26
C ILE A 363 8.05 6.21 -5.57
N LYS A 364 8.69 5.61 -4.56
CA LYS A 364 10.00 4.97 -4.73
C LYS A 364 9.94 3.68 -5.52
N PHE A 365 8.95 2.85 -5.24
CA PHE A 365 8.94 1.48 -5.74
C PHE A 365 7.91 1.27 -6.87
N ILE A 366 6.67 1.72 -6.69
CA ILE A 366 5.62 1.51 -7.69
C ILE A 366 5.81 2.44 -8.89
N PHE A 367 6.21 3.69 -8.67
CA PHE A 367 6.49 4.65 -9.75
C PHE A 367 7.98 4.78 -10.08
N GLY A 368 8.82 3.98 -9.43
CA GLY A 368 10.21 3.74 -9.81
C GLY A 368 11.15 4.93 -9.60
N ASP A 369 10.77 5.91 -8.77
CA ASP A 369 11.68 6.99 -8.38
C ASP A 369 12.39 6.66 -7.07
N ILE A 370 13.32 5.71 -7.11
CA ILE A 370 14.06 5.20 -5.94
C ILE A 370 14.78 6.34 -5.18
N LYS A 371 15.13 7.43 -5.87
CA LYS A 371 15.86 8.57 -5.30
C LYS A 371 14.94 9.67 -4.77
N SER A 372 13.64 9.61 -5.04
CA SER A 372 12.66 10.53 -4.46
C SER A 372 12.77 10.55 -2.94
N LYS A 373 12.57 11.74 -2.37
CA LYS A 373 12.48 11.97 -0.94
C LYS A 373 11.42 13.04 -0.70
N PHE A 374 10.71 12.90 0.41
CA PHE A 374 9.90 14.00 0.92
C PHE A 374 10.76 14.85 1.85
N ASP A 375 10.85 16.16 1.57
CA ASP A 375 11.66 17.10 2.34
C ASP A 375 10.93 17.52 3.62
N ASN A 376 11.61 17.63 4.75
CA ASN A 376 11.03 18.05 6.04
C ASN A 376 10.08 17.03 6.68
N LEU A 377 10.36 15.72 6.55
CA LEU A 377 9.72 14.69 7.39
C LEU A 377 10.23 14.76 8.84
N ASN A 378 9.74 15.76 9.59
CA ASN A 378 10.06 15.94 11.01
C ASN A 378 9.19 15.00 11.86
N PHE A 379 9.51 13.71 11.84
CA PHE A 379 8.85 12.71 12.68
C PHE A 379 9.43 12.63 14.09
N ILE A 380 10.63 13.16 14.30
CA ILE A 380 11.50 12.97 15.48
C ILE A 380 11.82 14.33 16.11
#